data_AF-A0A2A5RIZ9-F1
#
_entry.id   AF-A0A2A5RIZ9-F1
#
_cell.length_a   1.000
_cell.length_b   1.000
_cell.length_c   1.000
_cell.angle_alpha   90.00
_cell.angle_beta   90.00
_cell.angle_gamma   90.00
#
_symmetry.space_group_name_H-M   'P 1'
#
loop_
_entity.id
_entity.type
_entity.pdbx_description
1 polymer ?
#
loop_
_entity_poly.entity_id
_entity_poly.type
_entity_poly.pdbx_seq_one_letter_code
_entity_poly.pdbx_strand_id
1 'polypeptide(L)' 'MYSSKQEAEADYYMIEYRFKEWISHWDFEPEIYELKIERFMKAYEFNNTLFNLCEKVINGYCGYYETA' A
#
# COMPACT_ATOMS: atom_id res chain seq x y z
N MET A 1 -5.40 2.39 27.61
CA MET A 1 -5.37 1.38 26.53
C MET A 1 -5.54 2.13 25.21
N TYR A 2 -4.46 2.76 24.72
CA TYR A 2 -4.43 3.58 23.49
C TYR A 2 -3.63 2.92 22.36
N SER A 3 -3.07 1.73 22.62
CA SER A 3 -2.09 1.05 21.78
C SER A 3 -2.63 0.79 20.37
N SER A 4 -3.82 0.19 20.25
CA SER A 4 -4.28 -0.35 18.97
C SER A 4 -4.60 0.67 17.88
N LYS A 5 -4.96 1.91 18.24
CA LYS A 5 -5.20 2.97 17.24
C LYS A 5 -3.88 3.55 16.73
N GLN A 6 -2.94 3.76 17.64
CA GLN A 6 -1.60 4.26 17.31
C GLN A 6 -0.80 3.24 16.49
N GLU A 7 -0.94 1.95 16.83
CA GLU A 7 -0.35 0.84 16.08
C GLU A 7 -0.94 0.78 14.66
N ALA A 8 -2.27 0.86 14.51
CA ALA A 8 -2.91 0.84 13.19
C ALA A 8 -2.55 2.06 12.32
N GLU A 9 -2.40 3.26 12.91
CA GLU A 9 -1.92 4.44 12.19
C GLU A 9 -0.45 4.29 11.78
N ALA A 10 0.40 3.78 12.67
CA ALA A 10 1.80 3.52 12.36
C ALA A 10 1.95 2.51 11.21
N ASP A 11 1.18 1.43 11.24
CA ASP A 11 1.15 0.43 10.18
C ASP A 11 0.70 1.04 8.84
N TYR A 12 -0.34 1.87 8.87
CA TYR A 12 -0.82 2.57 7.67
C TYR A 12 0.27 3.46 7.05
N TYR A 13 0.92 4.32 7.85
CA TYR A 13 1.97 5.21 7.34
C TYR A 13 3.21 4.44 6.85
N MET A 14 3.58 3.34 7.52
CA MET A 14 4.65 2.45 7.06
C MET A 14 4.31 1.88 5.68
N ILE A 15 3.10 1.36 5.50
CA ILE A 15 2.65 0.76 4.25
C ILE A 15 2.59 1.81 3.14
N GLU A 16 2.06 3.01 3.42
CA GLU A 16 2.01 4.11 2.45
C GLU A 16 3.42 4.52 1.98
N TYR A 17 4.37 4.62 2.91
CA TYR A 17 5.77 4.90 2.58
C TYR A 17 6.38 3.81 1.69
N ARG A 18 6.23 2.54 2.08
CA ARG A 18 6.73 1.40 1.28
C ARG A 18 6.07 1.30 -0.08
N PHE A 19 4.79 1.67 -0.18
CA PHE A 19 4.09 1.70 -1.46
C PHE A 19 4.69 2.78 -2.38
N LYS A 20 4.95 3.99 -1.87
CA LYS A 20 5.62 5.04 -2.66
C LYS A 20 7.03 4.62 -3.10
N GLU A 21 7.81 3.99 -2.23
CA GLU A 21 9.10 3.41 -2.60
C GLU A 21 8.93 2.35 -3.70
N TRP A 22 7.92 1.48 -3.57
CA TRP A 22 7.65 0.44 -4.54
C TRP A 22 7.36 1.00 -5.92
N ILE A 23 6.50 2.01 -6.02
CA ILE A 23 6.15 2.68 -7.27
C ILE A 23 7.37 3.43 -7.84
N SER A 24 8.21 4.03 -6.98
CA SER A 24 9.43 4.72 -7.41
C SER A 24 10.47 3.80 -8.06
N HIS A 25 10.36 2.48 -7.90
CA HIS A 25 11.23 1.51 -8.59
C HIS A 25 10.78 1.20 -10.02
N TRP A 26 9.60 1.66 -10.43
CA TRP A 26 9.11 1.46 -11.78
C TRP A 26 9.69 2.54 -12.71
N ASP A 27 10.05 2.13 -13.92
CA ASP A 27 10.57 3.03 -14.96
C ASP A 27 9.49 4.01 -15.45
N PHE A 28 8.22 3.60 -15.35
CA PHE A 28 7.02 4.38 -15.69
C PHE A 28 5.95 4.20 -14.63
N GLU A 29 4.95 5.08 -14.64
CA GLU A 29 3.79 4.93 -13.77
C GLU A 29 3.07 3.60 -14.07
N PRO A 30 2.94 2.69 -13.08
CA PRO A 30 2.33 1.38 -13.29
C PRO A 30 0.85 1.52 -13.64
N GLU A 31 0.36 0.66 -14.54
CA GLU A 31 -1.08 0.59 -14.78
C GLU A 31 -1.80 -0.05 -13.59
N ILE A 32 -3.07 0.34 -13.38
CA ILE A 32 -3.88 -0.11 -12.23
C ILE A 32 -3.93 -1.64 -12.12
N TYR A 33 -4.02 -2.36 -13.25
CA TYR A 33 -4.09 -3.83 -13.25
C TYR A 33 -2.74 -4.50 -12.88
N GLU A 34 -1.64 -3.76 -12.93
CA GLU A 34 -0.31 -4.25 -12.55
C GLU A 34 -0.07 -4.16 -11.04
N LEU A 35 -0.78 -3.27 -10.35
CA LEU A 35 -0.74 -3.01 -8.92
C LEU A 35 -1.46 -4.10 -8.11
N LYS A 36 -0.92 -5.32 -8.16
CA LYS A 36 -1.46 -6.46 -7.40
C LYS A 36 -1.01 -6.40 -5.94
N ILE A 37 -1.98 -6.39 -5.01
CA ILE A 37 -1.75 -6.40 -3.54
C ILE A 37 -0.77 -7.52 -3.15
N GLU A 38 -0.94 -8.73 -3.69
CA GLU A 38 -0.06 -9.87 -3.40
C GLU A 38 1.39 -9.63 -3.82
N ARG A 39 1.63 -8.92 -4.93
CA ARG A 39 2.99 -8.59 -5.38
C ARG A 39 3.65 -7.58 -4.44
N PHE A 40 2.90 -6.56 -4.04
CA PHE A 40 3.35 -5.55 -3.11
C PHE A 40 3.67 -6.15 -1.73
N MET A 41 2.75 -6.95 -1.18
CA MET A 41 2.97 -7.63 0.10
C MET A 41 4.15 -8.58 0.06
N LYS A 42 4.34 -9.31 -1.05
CA LYS A 42 5.49 -10.19 -1.23
C LYS A 42 6.81 -9.42 -1.34
N ALA A 43 6.81 -8.24 -1.96
CA ALA A 43 8.02 -7.42 -2.12
C ALA A 43 8.59 -6.91 -0.78
N TYR A 44 7.73 -6.69 0.21
CA TYR A 44 8.12 -6.20 1.54
C TYR A 44 7.90 -7.21 2.67
N GLU A 45 7.65 -8.48 2.33
CA GLU A 45 7.42 -9.58 3.29
C GLU A 45 6.33 -9.27 4.34
N PHE A 46 5.27 -8.57 3.92
CA PHE A 46 4.16 -8.24 4.80
C PHE A 46 3.32 -9.48 5.12
N ASN A 47 2.86 -9.54 6.36
CA ASN A 47 1.97 -10.58 6.83
C ASN A 47 0.51 -10.31 6.38
N ASN A 48 -0.34 -11.34 6.47
CA ASN A 48 -1.76 -11.22 6.09
C ASN A 48 -2.55 -10.26 6.98
N THR A 49 -2.07 -9.90 8.17
CA THR A 49 -2.79 -8.94 9.03
C THR A 49 -2.75 -7.52 8.46
N LEU A 50 -1.76 -7.23 7.60
CA LEU A 50 -1.62 -5.94 6.90
C LEU A 50 -2.36 -5.90 5.55
N PHE A 51 -3.03 -6.98 5.13
CA PHE A 51 -3.70 -7.08 3.82
C PHE A 51 -4.69 -5.92 3.60
N ASN A 52 -5.60 -5.69 4.55
CA ASN A 52 -6.62 -4.63 4.45
C ASN A 52 -6.00 -3.23 4.37
N LEU A 53 -4.87 -3.01 5.04
CA LEU A 53 -4.16 -1.73 4.98
C LEU A 53 -3.45 -1.55 3.62
N CYS A 54 -2.85 -2.60 3.09
CA CYS A 54 -2.25 -2.59 1.74
C CYS A 54 -3.31 -2.35 0.66
N GLU A 55 -4.45 -3.04 0.76
CA GLU A 55 -5.61 -2.83 -0.12
C GLU A 55 -6.08 -1.38 -0.07
N LYS A 56 -6.22 -0.80 1.12
CA LYS A 56 -6.63 0.60 1.30
C LYS A 56 -5.66 1.57 0.61
N VAL A 57 -4.35 1.37 0.77
CA VAL A 57 -3.33 2.23 0.15
C VAL A 57 -3.36 2.12 -1.38
N ILE A 58 -3.40 0.90 -1.92
CA ILE A 58 -3.45 0.67 -3.37
C ILE A 58 -4.74 1.23 -3.97
N ASN A 59 -5.90 0.95 -3.37
CA ASN A 59 -7.17 1.48 -3.86
C ASN A 59 -7.23 3.01 -3.74
N GLY A 60 -6.64 3.59 -2.69
CA GLY A 60 -6.51 5.05 -2.55
C GLY A 60 -5.67 5.68 -3.65
N TYR A 61 -4.59 5.00 -4.06
CA TYR A 61 -3.80 5.39 -5.23
C TYR A 61 -4.62 5.26 -6.52
N CYS A 62 -5.16 4.08 -6.82
CA CYS A 62 -5.90 3.83 -8.06
C CYS A 62 -7.12 4.76 -8.24
N GLY A 63 -7.88 5.02 -7.16
CA GLY A 63 -9.03 5.93 -7.21
C GLY A 63 -8.66 7.38 -7.52
N TYR A 64 -7.47 7.83 -7.12
CA TYR A 64 -6.93 9.13 -7.53
C TYR A 64 -6.69 9.21 -9.04
N TYR A 65 -6.24 8.11 -9.67
CA TYR A 65 -6.01 8.05 -11.12
C TYR A 65 -7.30 7.89 -11.94
N GLU A 66 -8.35 7.28 -11.40
CA GLU A 66 -9.65 7.22 -12.09
C GLU A 66 -10.39 8.57 -12.13
N THR A 67 -9.98 9.55 -11.31
CA THR A 67 -10.60 10.89 -11.23
C THR A 67 -9.73 12.04 -11.73
N ALA A 68 -8.47 11.77 -12.09
CA ALA A 68 -7.51 12.74 -12.63
C ALA A 68 -7.47 12.71 -14.17
#